data_AF-A0A8W8KAI9-F1
#
_entry.id   AF-A0A8W8KAI9-F1
#
_cell.length_a   1.000
_cell.length_b   1.000
_cell.length_c   1.000
_cell.angle_alpha   90.00
_cell.angle_beta   90.00
_cell.angle_gamma   90.00
#
_symmetry.space_group_name_H-M   'P 1'
#
loop_
_entity.id
_entity.type
_entity.pdbx_description
1 polymer ?
#
loop_
_entity_poly.entity_id
_entity_poly.type
_entity_poly.pdbx_seq_one_letter_code
_entity_poly.pdbx_strand_id
1 'polypeptide(L)' 'GLPVTYSMVTSQLKSAIQFIGLSPDQFKGHSFRIGAATHAASMGFSDQVIQKMGRWNSDAFKHYIRIQSFKL' A
#
# COMPACT_ATOMS: atom_id res chain seq x y z
N GLY A 1 -1.73 2.63 -27.17
CA GLY A 1 -0.76 1.91 -26.33
C GLY A 1 -1.42 0.66 -25.78
N LEU A 2 -0.64 -0.40 -25.54
CA LEU A 2 -1.17 -1.62 -24.91
C LEU A 2 -1.34 -1.41 -23.39
N PRO A 3 -2.34 -2.02 -22.74
CA PRO A 3 -2.50 -1.96 -21.30
C PRO A 3 -1.29 -2.56 -20.57
N VAL A 4 -0.91 -1.95 -19.44
CA VAL A 4 0.12 -2.52 -18.56
C VAL A 4 -0.44 -3.74 -17.86
N THR A 5 0.24 -4.88 -17.98
CA THR A 5 -0.19 -6.12 -17.35
C THR A 5 0.25 -6.19 -15.89
N TYR A 6 -0.44 -7.03 -15.11
CA TYR A 6 -0.05 -7.32 -13.73
C TYR A 6 1.39 -7.87 -13.62
N SER A 7 1.81 -8.72 -14.56
CA SER A 7 3.17 -9.30 -14.57
C SER A 7 4.23 -8.24 -14.83
N MET A 8 3.96 -7.25 -15.69
CA MET A 8 4.87 -6.12 -15.92
C MET A 8 5.07 -5.31 -14.64
N VAL A 9 3.98 -4.90 -13.97
CA VAL A 9 4.07 -4.14 -12.71
C VAL A 9 4.79 -4.95 -11.63
N THR A 10 4.46 -6.24 -11.50
CA THR A 10 5.07 -7.11 -10.49
C THR A 10 6.57 -7.29 -10.75
N SER A 11 6.98 -7.47 -12.01
CA SER A 11 8.39 -7.60 -12.40
C SER A 11 9.16 -6.34 -12.05
N GLN A 12 8.65 -5.17 -12.45
CA GLN A 12 9.27 -3.87 -12.13
C GLN A 12 9.35 -3.62 -10.63
N LEU A 13 8.30 -3.97 -9.88
CA LEU A 13 8.31 -3.86 -8.43
C LEU A 13 9.40 -4.74 -7.81
N LYS A 14 9.53 -6.00 -8.25
CA LYS A 14 10.57 -6.90 -7.74
C LYS A 14 11.97 -6.35 -8.00
N SER A 15 12.22 -5.82 -9.20
CA SER A 15 13.50 -5.19 -9.54
C SER A 15 13.80 -3.98 -8.66
N ALA A 16 12.81 -3.12 -8.40
CA ALA A 16 12.98 -1.96 -7.53
C ALA A 16 13.25 -2.35 -6.07
N ILE A 17 12.59 -3.38 -5.56
CA ILE A 17 12.80 -3.90 -4.19
C ILE A 17 14.20 -4.52 -4.06
N GLN A 18 14.63 -5.31 -5.05
CA GLN A 18 15.99 -5.85 -5.14
C GLN A 18 17.04 -4.74 -5.16
N PHE A 19 16.79 -3.68 -5.95
CA PHE A 19 17.72 -2.56 -6.12
C PHE A 19 18.03 -1.86 -4.78
N ILE A 20 17.06 -1.77 -3.87
CA ILE A 20 17.25 -1.20 -2.53
C ILE A 20 17.73 -2.22 -1.48
N GLY A 21 18.13 -3.43 -1.90
CA GLY A 21 18.69 -4.46 -1.01
C GLY A 21 17.66 -5.23 -0.19
N LEU A 22 16.37 -5.16 -0.53
CA LEU A 22 15.30 -5.88 0.16
C LEU A 22 14.92 -7.15 -0.60
N SER A 23 14.37 -8.14 0.11
CA SER A 23 13.87 -9.37 -0.51
C SER A 23 12.52 -9.13 -1.22
N PRO A 24 12.41 -9.32 -2.55
CA PRO A 24 11.14 -9.12 -3.25
C PRO A 24 10.02 -10.06 -2.83
N ASP A 25 10.34 -11.20 -2.22
CA ASP A 25 9.32 -12.16 -1.79
C ASP A 25 8.53 -11.66 -0.57
N GLN A 26 9.08 -10.67 0.15
CA GLN A 26 8.43 -10.03 1.29
C GLN A 26 7.46 -8.91 0.88
N PHE A 27 7.52 -8.43 -0.37
CA PHE A 27 6.77 -7.27 -0.83
C PHE A 27 5.94 -7.57 -2.07
N LYS A 28 4.66 -7.23 -2.03
CA LYS A 28 3.74 -7.31 -3.17
C LYS A 28 2.98 -6.00 -3.29
N GLY A 29 2.29 -5.78 -4.42
CA GLY A 29 1.46 -4.57 -4.59
C GLY A 29 0.45 -4.35 -3.45
N HIS A 30 -0.04 -5.44 -2.86
CA HIS A 30 -0.91 -5.38 -1.67
C HIS A 30 -0.21 -4.75 -0.44
N SER A 31 1.07 -5.06 -0.21
CA SER A 31 1.87 -4.46 0.87
C SER A 31 1.93 -2.93 0.75
N PHE A 32 2.03 -2.41 -0.47
CA PHE A 32 2.01 -0.96 -0.73
C PHE A 32 0.65 -0.33 -0.44
N ARG A 33 -0.47 -1.04 -0.70
CA ARG A 33 -1.80 -0.54 -0.31
C ARG A 33 -1.95 -0.43 1.21
N ILE A 34 -1.44 -1.42 1.94
CA ILE A 34 -1.40 -1.40 3.41
C ILE A 34 -0.56 -0.22 3.91
N GLY A 35 0.66 -0.08 3.37
CA GLY A 35 1.58 1.00 3.72
C GLY A 35 1.00 2.38 3.43
N ALA A 36 0.40 2.59 2.26
CA ALA A 36 -0.21 3.85 1.87
C ALA A 36 -1.40 4.23 2.78
N ALA A 37 -2.30 3.29 3.08
CA ALA A 37 -3.42 3.53 3.99
C ALA A 37 -2.92 3.87 5.41
N THR A 38 -1.94 3.10 5.90
CA THR A 38 -1.33 3.32 7.22
C THR A 38 -0.63 4.68 7.29
N HIS A 39 0.12 5.04 6.26
CA HIS A 39 0.85 6.32 6.21
C HIS A 39 -0.11 7.50 6.15
N ALA A 40 -1.14 7.44 5.32
CA ALA A 40 -2.19 8.44 5.23
C ALA A 40 -2.91 8.66 6.57
N ALA A 41 -3.26 7.56 7.26
CA ALA A 41 -3.84 7.61 8.60
C ALA A 41 -2.86 8.19 9.63
N SER A 42 -1.57 7.85 9.57
CA SER A 42 -0.54 8.39 10.47
C SER A 42 -0.31 9.89 10.30
N MET A 43 -0.60 10.43 9.11
CA MET A 43 -0.59 11.87 8.83
C MET A 43 -1.88 12.59 9.26
N GLY A 44 -2.85 11.88 9.84
CA GLY A 44 -4.12 12.45 10.29
C GLY A 44 -5.12 12.72 9.18
N PHE A 45 -4.97 12.13 7.99
CA PHE A 45 -6.00 12.22 6.96
C PHE A 45 -7.30 11.54 7.42
N SER A 46 -8.43 12.14 7.07
CA SER A 46 -9.74 11.57 7.40
C SER A 46 -10.02 10.29 6.61
N ASP A 47 -10.85 9.42 7.17
CA ASP A 47 -11.31 8.18 6.54
C ASP A 47 -11.79 8.40 5.09
N GLN A 48 -12.55 9.49 4.84
CA GLN A 48 -13.07 9.84 3.52
C GLN A 48 -11.96 10.11 2.50
N VAL A 49 -10.88 10.80 2.93
CA VAL A 49 -9.73 11.09 2.08
C VAL A 49 -8.97 9.80 1.77
N ILE A 50 -8.75 8.93 2.77
CA ILE A 50 -8.04 7.66 2.60
C ILE A 50 -8.83 6.73 1.66
N GLN A 51 -10.15 6.65 1.84
CA GLN A 51 -11.05 5.90 0.94
C GLN A 51 -10.92 6.38 -0.50
N LYS A 52 -10.99 7.70 -0.72
CA LYS A 52 -10.87 8.30 -2.05
C LYS A 52 -9.50 8.02 -2.67
N MET A 53 -8.42 8.14 -1.90
CA MET A 53 -7.04 7.86 -2.37
C MET A 53 -6.86 6.41 -2.83
N GLY A 54 -7.34 5.44 -2.04
CA GLY A 54 -7.20 4.03 -2.37
C GLY A 54 -8.38 3.41 -3.12
N ARG A 55 -9.33 4.25 -3.57
CA ARG A 55 -10.51 3.89 -4.37
C ARG A 55 -11.36 2.80 -3.70
N TRP A 56 -11.55 2.92 -2.39
CA TRP A 56 -12.40 2.03 -1.62
C TRP A 56 -13.82 2.60 -1.53
N ASN A 57 -14.82 1.74 -1.80
CA ASN A 57 -16.23 2.08 -1.64
C ASN A 57 -16.79 1.70 -0.25
N SER A 58 -16.02 0.94 0.53
CA SER A 58 -16.39 0.51 1.88
C SER A 58 -15.27 0.85 2.87
N ASP A 59 -15.52 0.56 4.14
CA ASP A 59 -14.56 0.70 5.23
C ASP A 59 -13.48 -0.41 5.27
N ALA A 60 -13.41 -1.26 4.26
CA ALA A 60 -12.41 -2.34 4.16
C ALA A 60 -10.96 -1.84 4.30
N PHE A 61 -10.68 -0.59 3.92
CA PHE A 61 -9.37 0.04 4.10
C PHE A 61 -8.92 0.15 5.57
N LYS A 62 -9.86 0.17 6.53
CA LYS A 62 -9.53 0.25 7.96
C LYS A 62 -8.70 -0.94 8.43
N HIS A 63 -8.96 -2.13 7.88
CA HIS A 63 -8.17 -3.34 8.14
C HIS A 63 -6.72 -3.25 7.63
N TYR A 64 -6.45 -2.29 6.73
CA TYR A 64 -5.12 -2.07 6.17
C TYR A 64 -4.33 -1.05 6.99
N ILE A 65 -4.98 -0.29 7.87
CA ILE A 65 -4.31 0.69 8.74
C ILE A 65 -3.66 -0.03 9.90
N ARG A 66 -2.33 0.02 9.97
CA ARG A 66 -1.51 -0.59 11.02
C ARG A 66 -0.75 0.48 11.80
N ILE A 67 -1.48 1.32 12.53
CA ILE A 67 -0.88 2.28 13.45
C ILE A 67 -0.64 1.53 14.77
N GLN A 68 0.61 1.49 15.23
CA GLN A 68 0.89 1.06 16.60
C GLN A 68 0.30 2.13 17.53
N SER A 69 -0.81 1.82 18.19
CA SER A 69 -1.22 2.61 19.34
C SER A 69 -0.12 2.46 20.40
N PHE A 70 0.46 3.57 20.82
CA PHE A 70 1.23 3.58 22.06
C PHE A 70 0.30 3.06 23.16
N LYS A 71 0.58 1.86 23.68
CA LYS A 71 0.01 1.44 24.96
C LYS A 71 0.73 2.26 26.02
N LEU A 72 0.02 3.21 26.63
CA LEU A 72 0.43 3.81 27.89
C LEU A 72 0.53 2.75 28.98
#